data_AF-A0A1I7UQL8-F1
#
_entry.id   AF-A0A1I7UQL8-F1
#
_cell.length_a   1.000
_cell.length_b   1.000
_cell.length_c   1.000
_cell.angle_alpha   90.00
_cell.angle_beta   90.00
_cell.angle_gamma   90.00
#
_symmetry.space_group_name_H-M   'P 1'
#
loop_
_entity.id
_entity.type
_entity.pdbx_description
1 polymer ?
#
loop_
_entity_poly.entity_id
_entity_poly.type
_entity_poly.pdbx_seq_one_letter_code
_entity_poly.pdbx_strand_id
1 'polypeptide(L)'
;MSIRHLEDGRFEVLQPFVFRWPAKKVILSILVADAIFSILVIVQSSNIVASFLLCSIVLSAIVAVGYDREIFPIIYIHFVLCLLYIFFFAAIIPMVFYNPQICGGEKCKKMLQWMESVGLPKNWISICCFSVGTLISHILMTPVSLRMMKFTAACKALDEMMADEEFTRRLQRPIYPNISYPIPV
;
A
#
# COMPACT_ATOMS: atom_id res chain seq x y z
N MET A 1 11.02 9.92 -8.65
CA MET A 1 11.36 8.73 -9.44
C MET A 1 12.45 9.14 -10.41
N SER A 2 13.52 8.37 -10.52
CA SER A 2 14.67 8.72 -11.35
C SER A 2 15.03 7.53 -12.22
N ILE A 3 15.30 7.81 -13.49
CA ILE A 3 15.78 6.84 -14.46
C ILE A 3 17.27 7.15 -14.65
N ARG A 4 18.12 6.12 -14.50
CA ARG A 4 19.55 6.22 -14.69
C ARG A 4 19.90 5.66 -16.06
N HIS A 5 20.73 6.38 -16.80
CA HIS A 5 21.38 5.86 -18.01
C HIS A 5 22.66 5.14 -17.60
N LEU A 6 22.84 3.91 -18.08
CA LEU A 6 24.03 3.09 -17.88
C LEU A 6 25.03 3.33 -19.01
N GLU A 7 26.31 3.08 -18.75
CA GLU A 7 27.40 3.32 -19.72
C GLU A 7 27.27 2.45 -20.99
N ASP A 8 26.51 1.36 -20.93
CA ASP A 8 26.23 0.44 -22.03
C ASP A 8 24.98 0.81 -22.85
N GLY A 9 24.39 1.99 -22.60
CA GLY A 9 23.21 2.47 -23.32
C GLY A 9 21.87 1.94 -22.79
N ARG A 10 21.87 1.20 -21.68
CA ARG A 10 20.64 0.73 -21.02
C ARG A 10 20.09 1.78 -20.05
N PHE A 11 18.79 1.73 -19.81
CA PHE A 11 18.14 2.52 -18.77
C PHE A 11 17.80 1.63 -17.58
N GLU A 12 17.92 2.18 -16.38
CA GLU A 12 17.51 1.51 -15.15
C GLU A 12 16.57 2.43 -14.37
N VAL A 13 15.42 1.92 -13.97
CA VAL A 13 14.53 2.64 -13.06
C VAL A 13 15.06 2.44 -11.64
N LEU A 14 15.37 3.53 -10.94
CA LEU A 14 15.86 3.43 -9.56
C LEU A 14 14.72 3.10 -8.59
N GLN A 15 14.96 2.11 -7.73
CA GLN A 15 14.03 1.75 -6.67
C GLN A 15 13.70 2.96 -5.78
N PRO A 16 12.42 3.16 -5.43
CA PRO A 16 12.02 4.30 -4.62
C PRO A 16 12.47 4.14 -3.17
N PHE A 17 12.87 5.25 -2.55
CA PHE A 17 13.22 5.33 -1.13
C PHE A 17 12.18 6.10 -0.33
N VAL A 18 12.01 5.73 0.94
CA VAL A 18 11.18 6.37 1.95
C VAL A 18 11.99 6.42 3.25
N PHE A 19 12.20 7.60 3.82
CA PHE A 19 13.06 7.80 5.01
C PHE A 19 14.43 7.09 4.93
N ARG A 20 15.10 7.19 3.76
CA ARG A 20 16.40 6.55 3.45
C ARG A 20 16.38 5.01 3.37
N TRP A 21 15.21 4.38 3.46
CA TRP A 21 15.06 2.95 3.30
C TRP A 21 14.38 2.64 1.96
N PRO A 22 14.70 1.52 1.30
CA PRO A 22 13.96 1.09 0.11
C PRO A 22 12.48 0.95 0.45
N ALA A 23 11.60 1.54 -0.36
CA ALA A 23 10.14 1.55 -0.14
C ALA A 23 9.59 0.13 0.05
N LYS A 24 10.11 -0.84 -0.71
CA LYS A 24 9.87 -2.27 -0.57
C LYS A 24 10.10 -2.78 0.86
N LYS A 25 11.24 -2.43 1.47
CA LYS A 25 11.56 -2.84 2.85
C LYS A 25 10.63 -2.17 3.85
N VAL A 26 10.32 -0.89 3.65
CA VAL A 26 9.41 -0.14 4.52
C VAL A 26 8.02 -0.78 4.55
N ILE A 27 7.42 -1.07 3.40
CA ILE A 27 6.08 -1.66 3.36
C ILE A 27 6.04 -3.08 3.92
N LEU A 28 7.07 -3.90 3.66
CA LEU A 28 7.17 -5.24 4.24
C LEU A 28 7.28 -5.19 5.77
N SER A 29 8.07 -4.27 6.32
CA SER A 29 8.15 -4.08 7.78
C SER A 29 6.82 -3.67 8.39
N ILE A 30 6.06 -2.79 7.72
CA ILE A 30 4.73 -2.37 8.22
C ILE A 30 3.74 -3.54 8.14
N LEU A 31 3.73 -4.32 7.06
CA LEU A 31 2.89 -5.52 6.92
C LEU A 31 3.18 -6.55 8.02
N VAL A 32 4.46 -6.76 8.35
CA VAL A 32 4.85 -7.65 9.45
C VAL A 32 4.37 -7.11 10.80
N ALA A 33 4.52 -5.80 11.05
CA ALA A 33 4.04 -5.17 12.28
C ALA A 33 2.52 -5.31 12.43
N ASP A 34 1.77 -5.09 11.34
CA ASP A 34 0.31 -5.22 11.30
C ASP A 34 -0.15 -6.67 11.52
N ALA A 35 0.58 -7.64 10.96
CA ALA A 35 0.33 -9.06 11.20
C ALA A 35 0.59 -9.47 12.66
N ILE A 36 1.72 -9.03 13.25
CA ILE A 36 2.02 -9.28 14.68
C ILE A 36 0.93 -8.68 15.56
N PHE A 37 0.53 -7.45 15.27
CA PHE A 37 -0.52 -6.76 16.00
C PHE A 37 -1.87 -7.49 15.90
N SER A 38 -2.24 -7.96 14.69
CA SER A 38 -3.43 -8.77 14.47
C SER A 38 -3.40 -10.10 15.23
N ILE A 39 -2.24 -10.77 15.29
CA ILE A 39 -2.07 -12.01 16.07
C ILE A 39 -2.31 -11.78 17.55
N LEU A 40 -1.80 -10.68 18.12
CA LEU A 40 -2.03 -10.35 19.54
C LEU A 40 -3.53 -10.17 19.85
N VAL A 41 -4.29 -9.60 18.91
CA VAL A 41 -5.73 -9.42 19.07
C VAL A 41 -6.50 -10.72 18.88
N ILE A 42 -6.07 -11.62 17.98
CA ILE A 42 -6.68 -12.95 17.80
C ILE A 42 -6.76 -13.71 19.14
N VAL A 43 -5.70 -13.67 19.95
CA VAL A 43 -5.63 -14.38 21.23
C VAL A 43 -6.71 -13.93 22.22
N GLN A 44 -7.23 -12.71 22.05
CA GLN A 44 -8.26 -12.11 22.92
C GLN A 44 -9.66 -12.05 22.25
N SER A 45 -9.79 -12.61 21.05
CA SER A 45 -10.99 -12.50 20.21
C SER A 45 -11.88 -13.74 20.27
N SER A 46 -13.16 -13.58 19.94
CA SER A 46 -14.08 -14.70 19.73
C SER A 46 -13.79 -15.46 18.42
N ASN A 47 -14.37 -16.65 18.23
CA ASN A 47 -14.14 -17.51 17.06
C ASN A 47 -14.41 -16.81 15.71
N ILE A 48 -15.43 -15.96 15.61
CA ILE A 48 -15.79 -15.28 14.34
C ILE A 48 -14.77 -14.18 14.01
N VAL A 49 -14.45 -13.32 14.99
CA VAL A 49 -13.48 -12.23 14.81
C VAL A 49 -12.07 -12.79 14.59
N ALA A 50 -11.70 -13.83 15.32
CA ALA A 50 -10.44 -14.55 15.11
C ALA A 50 -10.33 -15.11 13.69
N SER A 51 -11.42 -15.65 13.13
CA SER A 51 -11.45 -16.15 11.75
C SER A 51 -11.24 -15.02 10.73
N PHE A 52 -11.89 -13.86 10.93
CA PHE A 52 -11.70 -12.70 10.06
C PHE A 52 -10.26 -12.16 10.11
N LEU A 53 -9.70 -12.05 11.31
CA LEU A 53 -8.30 -11.63 11.50
C LEU A 53 -7.31 -12.62 10.87
N LEU A 54 -7.57 -13.93 10.97
CA LEU A 54 -6.77 -14.96 10.32
C LEU A 54 -6.78 -14.79 8.80
N CYS A 55 -7.96 -14.59 8.19
CA CYS A 55 -8.09 -14.31 6.76
C CYS A 55 -7.31 -13.05 6.36
N SER A 56 -7.37 -12.00 7.19
CA SER A 56 -6.62 -10.76 6.97
C SER A 56 -5.10 -10.99 6.99
N ILE A 57 -4.59 -11.78 7.93
CA ILE A 57 -3.15 -12.14 7.99
C ILE A 57 -2.73 -12.91 6.73
N VAL A 58 -3.54 -13.87 6.28
CA VAL A 58 -3.26 -14.63 5.05
C VAL A 58 -3.23 -13.70 3.83
N LEU A 59 -4.18 -12.76 3.73
CA LEU A 59 -4.18 -11.77 2.67
C LEU A 59 -2.93 -10.87 2.71
N SER A 60 -2.51 -10.43 3.90
CA SER A 60 -1.28 -9.67 4.09
C SER A 60 -0.04 -10.45 3.65
N ALA A 61 0.00 -11.77 3.83
CA ALA A 61 1.07 -12.61 3.32
C ALA A 61 1.11 -12.66 1.79
N ILE A 62 -0.05 -12.80 1.13
CA ILE A 62 -0.16 -12.74 -0.35
C ILE A 62 0.35 -11.39 -0.86
N VAL A 63 -0.07 -10.30 -0.21
CA VAL A 63 0.38 -8.95 -0.51
C VAL A 63 1.90 -8.82 -0.33
N ALA A 64 2.45 -9.33 0.77
CA ALA A 64 3.88 -9.30 1.03
C ALA A 64 4.69 -10.01 -0.06
N VAL A 65 4.24 -11.16 -0.54
CA VAL A 65 4.84 -11.85 -1.70
C VAL A 65 4.75 -10.98 -2.96
N GLY A 66 3.62 -10.30 -3.17
CA GLY A 66 3.46 -9.35 -4.27
C GLY A 66 4.44 -8.17 -4.22
N TYR A 67 4.71 -7.62 -3.04
CA TYR A 67 5.75 -6.60 -2.85
C TYR A 67 7.17 -7.17 -2.98
N ASP A 68 7.39 -8.41 -2.54
CA ASP A 68 8.68 -9.06 -2.70
C ASP A 68 9.04 -9.28 -4.16
N ARG A 69 8.06 -9.75 -4.94
CA ARG A 69 8.18 -10.03 -6.37
C ARG A 69 7.86 -8.83 -7.27
N GLU A 70 7.58 -7.68 -6.68
CA GLU A 70 7.29 -6.43 -7.40
C GLU A 70 6.13 -6.57 -8.43
N ILE A 71 5.12 -7.37 -8.09
CA ILE A 71 3.98 -7.71 -8.95
C ILE A 71 2.98 -6.55 -8.97
N PHE A 72 2.92 -5.81 -10.08
CA PHE A 72 2.07 -4.62 -10.22
C PHE A 72 0.59 -4.84 -9.83
N PRO A 73 -0.14 -5.86 -10.33
CA PRO A 73 -1.54 -6.06 -9.97
C PRO A 73 -1.78 -6.22 -8.46
N ILE A 74 -0.89 -6.93 -7.76
CA ILE A 74 -1.03 -7.16 -6.31
C ILE A 74 -0.78 -5.85 -5.55
N ILE A 75 0.25 -5.11 -5.94
CA ILE A 75 0.58 -3.80 -5.35
C ILE A 75 -0.58 -2.81 -5.55
N TYR A 76 -1.19 -2.80 -6.74
CA TYR A 76 -2.35 -1.98 -7.07
C TYR A 76 -3.57 -2.35 -6.21
N ILE A 77 -3.91 -3.64 -6.13
CA ILE A 77 -5.02 -4.12 -5.29
C ILE A 77 -4.79 -3.73 -3.82
N HIS A 78 -3.57 -3.91 -3.31
CA HIS A 78 -3.23 -3.51 -1.94
C HIS A 78 -3.40 -2.00 -1.71
N PHE A 79 -2.96 -1.18 -2.67
CA PHE A 79 -3.14 0.27 -2.60
C PHE A 79 -4.62 0.66 -2.52
N VAL A 80 -5.47 0.07 -3.37
CA VAL A 80 -6.93 0.29 -3.35
C VAL A 80 -7.52 -0.15 -2.01
N LEU A 81 -7.13 -1.32 -1.51
CA LEU A 81 -7.57 -1.81 -0.20
C LEU A 81 -7.18 -0.84 0.91
N CYS A 82 -5.94 -0.32 0.93
CA CYS A 82 -5.53 0.68 1.91
C CYS A 82 -6.43 1.93 1.89
N LEU A 83 -6.78 2.44 0.69
CA LEU A 83 -7.68 3.58 0.57
C LEU A 83 -9.09 3.28 1.08
N LEU A 84 -9.62 2.09 0.77
CA LEU A 84 -10.93 1.65 1.28
C LEU A 84 -10.93 1.52 2.80
N TYR A 85 -9.88 0.95 3.39
CA TYR A 85 -9.71 0.87 4.83
C TYR A 85 -9.68 2.26 5.47
N ILE A 86 -8.87 3.18 4.94
CA ILE A 86 -8.81 4.56 5.44
C ILE A 86 -10.17 5.23 5.35
N PHE A 87 -10.86 5.12 4.22
CA PHE A 87 -12.18 5.71 4.05
C PHE A 87 -13.21 5.12 5.04
N PHE A 88 -13.22 3.80 5.22
CA PHE A 88 -14.13 3.14 6.15
C PHE A 88 -13.88 3.57 7.60
N PHE A 89 -12.62 3.54 8.06
CA PHE A 89 -12.26 3.88 9.43
C PHE A 89 -12.28 5.38 9.72
N ALA A 90 -11.97 6.25 8.75
CA ALA A 90 -11.92 7.70 8.96
C ALA A 90 -13.26 8.41 8.66
N ALA A 91 -14.09 7.90 7.74
CA ALA A 91 -15.36 8.52 7.37
C ALA A 91 -16.56 7.79 7.99
N ILE A 92 -16.66 6.48 7.81
CA ILE A 92 -17.86 5.73 8.19
C ILE A 92 -17.95 5.55 9.71
N ILE A 93 -16.87 5.13 10.37
CA ILE A 93 -16.88 4.93 11.82
C ILE A 93 -17.24 6.23 12.55
N PRO A 94 -16.58 7.38 12.32
CA PRO A 94 -16.95 8.60 13.02
C PRO A 94 -18.39 9.07 12.72
N MET A 95 -18.84 8.91 11.47
CA MET A 95 -20.21 9.27 11.06
C MET A 95 -21.27 8.42 11.76
N VAL A 96 -20.97 7.15 12.09
CA VAL A 96 -21.90 6.26 12.79
C VAL A 96 -21.82 6.46 14.31
N PHE A 97 -20.60 6.56 14.87
CA PHE A 97 -20.39 6.62 16.32
C PHE A 97 -20.51 8.02 16.92
N TYR A 98 -20.27 9.10 16.16
CA TYR A 98 -20.38 10.49 16.66
C TYR A 98 -21.60 11.24 16.13
N ASN A 99 -22.49 10.58 15.37
CA ASN A 99 -23.77 11.19 15.00
C ASN A 99 -24.70 11.21 16.24
N PRO A 100 -25.08 12.40 16.76
CA PRO A 100 -25.93 12.53 17.94
C PRO A 100 -27.30 11.86 17.79
N GLN A 101 -27.79 11.72 16.55
CA GLN A 101 -29.07 11.03 16.27
C GLN A 101 -28.98 9.50 16.39
N ILE A 102 -27.77 8.93 16.27
CA ILE A 102 -27.49 7.49 16.44
C ILE A 102 -27.00 7.21 17.87
N CYS A 103 -26.16 8.12 18.41
CA CYS A 103 -25.46 7.95 19.68
C CYS A 103 -26.15 8.59 20.91
N GLY A 104 -27.29 9.26 20.73
CA GLY A 104 -28.02 9.96 21.81
C GLY A 104 -28.99 9.12 22.65
N GLY A 105 -29.08 7.79 22.46
CA GLY A 105 -30.07 6.96 23.17
C GLY A 105 -29.90 5.44 23.05
N GLU A 106 -30.98 4.68 23.32
CA GLU A 106 -31.06 3.21 23.37
C GLU A 106 -30.44 2.48 22.16
N LYS A 107 -30.44 3.14 20.99
CA LYS A 107 -29.86 2.61 19.74
C LYS A 107 -28.34 2.38 19.84
N CYS A 108 -27.61 3.24 20.56
CA CYS A 108 -26.19 3.06 20.79
C CYS A 108 -25.91 1.84 21.68
N LYS A 109 -26.69 1.67 22.76
CA LYS A 109 -26.63 0.47 23.60
C LYS A 109 -26.94 -0.81 22.82
N LYS A 110 -27.96 -0.80 21.95
CA LYS A 110 -28.26 -1.94 21.07
C LYS A 110 -27.16 -2.21 20.06
N MET A 111 -26.51 -1.19 19.51
CA MET A 111 -25.39 -1.34 18.59
C MET A 111 -24.15 -1.92 19.30
N LEU A 112 -23.85 -1.44 20.52
CA LEU A 112 -22.80 -2.00 21.37
C LEU A 112 -23.09 -3.47 21.75
N GLN A 113 -24.32 -3.78 22.16
CA GLN A 113 -24.73 -5.17 22.44
C GLN A 113 -24.66 -6.06 21.19
N TRP A 114 -24.98 -5.52 20.02
CA TRP A 114 -24.85 -6.23 18.76
C TRP A 114 -23.37 -6.45 18.39
N MET A 115 -22.50 -5.48 18.61
CA MET A 115 -21.05 -5.65 18.45
C MET A 115 -20.48 -6.70 19.40
N GLU A 116 -20.95 -6.73 20.66
CA GLU A 116 -20.62 -7.78 21.62
C GLU A 116 -21.15 -9.16 21.17
N SER A 117 -22.35 -9.23 20.57
CA SER A 117 -22.92 -10.50 20.09
C SER A 117 -22.25 -11.03 18.83
N VAL A 118 -21.67 -10.15 18.00
CA VAL A 118 -20.80 -10.50 16.86
C VAL A 118 -19.38 -10.86 17.33
N GLY A 119 -19.10 -10.70 18.63
CA GLY A 119 -17.92 -11.24 19.28
C GLY A 119 -16.68 -10.36 19.20
N LEU A 120 -16.87 -9.04 19.05
CA LEU A 120 -15.81 -8.06 19.28
C LEU A 120 -15.36 -8.10 20.76
N PRO A 121 -14.08 -7.89 21.07
CA PRO A 121 -13.58 -8.03 22.43
C PRO A 121 -14.28 -7.06 23.39
N LYS A 122 -14.73 -7.54 24.56
CA LYS A 122 -15.44 -6.73 25.58
C LYS A 122 -14.66 -5.49 26.03
N ASN A 123 -13.35 -5.48 25.83
CA ASN A 123 -12.51 -4.34 26.16
C ASN A 123 -12.50 -3.31 25.03
N TRP A 124 -13.33 -2.27 25.18
CA TRP A 124 -13.43 -1.13 24.26
C TRP A 124 -12.07 -0.49 23.95
N ILE A 125 -11.16 -0.43 24.93
CA ILE A 125 -9.82 0.12 24.77
C ILE A 125 -9.03 -0.71 23.74
N SER A 126 -9.13 -2.04 23.79
CA SER A 126 -8.44 -2.91 22.85
C SER A 126 -8.98 -2.76 21.42
N ILE A 127 -10.30 -2.57 21.25
CA ILE A 127 -10.91 -2.31 19.94
C ILE A 127 -10.43 -0.97 19.37
N CYS A 128 -10.43 0.08 20.20
CA CYS A 128 -9.97 1.40 19.80
C CYS A 128 -8.48 1.38 19.44
N CYS A 129 -7.64 0.76 20.27
CA CYS A 129 -6.21 0.58 19.97
C CYS A 129 -6.00 -0.19 18.68
N PHE A 130 -6.76 -1.27 18.45
CA PHE A 130 -6.67 -2.05 17.22
C PHE A 130 -7.04 -1.22 15.99
N SER A 131 -8.21 -0.59 16.03
CA SER A 131 -8.74 0.23 14.93
C SER A 131 -7.82 1.39 14.57
N VAL A 132 -7.29 2.10 15.57
CA VAL A 132 -6.36 3.22 15.37
C VAL A 132 -5.01 2.70 14.84
N GLY A 133 -4.50 1.60 15.40
CA GLY A 133 -3.27 0.97 14.94
C GLY A 133 -3.34 0.58 13.47
N THR A 134 -4.37 -0.17 13.09
CA THR A 134 -4.62 -0.58 11.69
C THR A 134 -4.81 0.63 10.78
N LEU A 135 -5.57 1.65 11.20
CA LEU A 135 -5.73 2.88 10.42
C LEU A 135 -4.38 3.57 10.16
N ILE A 136 -3.55 3.73 11.18
CA ILE A 136 -2.20 4.31 11.05
C ILE A 136 -1.35 3.47 10.11
N SER A 137 -1.36 2.14 10.26
CA SER A 137 -0.64 1.22 9.36
C SER A 137 -1.02 1.47 7.90
N HIS A 138 -2.31 1.51 7.57
CA HIS A 138 -2.77 1.74 6.20
C HIS A 138 -2.43 3.15 5.68
N ILE A 139 -2.52 4.18 6.53
CA ILE A 139 -2.08 5.54 6.16
C ILE A 139 -0.60 5.55 5.80
N LEU A 140 0.24 4.87 6.58
CA LEU A 140 1.68 4.78 6.33
C LEU A 140 2.00 3.94 5.09
N MET A 141 1.28 2.85 4.86
CA MET A 141 1.46 1.98 3.69
C MET A 141 1.02 2.63 2.38
N THR A 142 0.03 3.52 2.39
CA THR A 142 -0.56 4.14 1.18
C THR A 142 0.47 4.88 0.31
N PRO A 143 1.25 5.86 0.81
CA PRO A 143 2.24 6.56 -0.01
C PRO A 143 3.38 5.65 -0.47
N VAL A 144 3.72 4.62 0.32
CA VAL A 144 4.75 3.64 -0.04
C VAL A 144 4.26 2.75 -1.18
N SER A 145 3.01 2.26 -1.08
CA SER A 145 2.32 1.47 -2.10
C SER A 145 2.23 2.25 -3.43
N LEU A 146 1.85 3.53 -3.37
CA LEU A 146 1.79 4.40 -4.55
C LEU A 146 3.16 4.56 -5.23
N ARG A 147 4.24 4.72 -4.45
CA ARG A 147 5.61 4.80 -4.99
C ARG A 147 6.03 3.49 -5.64
N MET A 148 5.75 2.35 -4.99
CA MET A 148 6.04 1.03 -5.55
C MET A 148 5.23 0.75 -6.81
N MET A 149 3.96 1.16 -6.87
CA MET A 149 3.11 1.03 -8.05
C MET A 149 3.64 1.85 -9.23
N LYS A 150 4.06 3.09 -8.99
CA LYS A 150 4.69 3.93 -10.03
C LYS A 150 6.01 3.31 -10.52
N PHE A 151 6.81 2.77 -9.59
CA PHE A 151 8.04 2.07 -9.89
C PHE A 151 7.81 0.88 -10.82
N THR A 152 6.94 -0.05 -10.44
CA THR A 152 6.67 -1.27 -11.21
C THR A 152 6.01 -0.97 -12.55
N ALA A 153 5.15 0.06 -12.63
CA ALA A 153 4.59 0.53 -13.89
C ALA A 153 5.66 1.06 -14.85
N ALA A 154 6.65 1.82 -14.36
CA ALA A 154 7.70 2.32 -15.24
C ALA A 154 8.71 1.24 -15.63
N CYS A 155 9.03 0.28 -14.74
CA CYS A 155 9.84 -0.87 -15.12
C CYS A 155 9.17 -1.63 -16.26
N LYS A 156 7.87 -1.90 -16.15
CA LYS A 156 7.11 -2.56 -17.21
C LYS A 156 7.09 -1.76 -18.51
N ALA A 157 6.85 -0.45 -18.43
CA ALA A 157 6.88 0.41 -19.61
C ALA A 157 8.28 0.46 -20.27
N LEU A 158 9.34 0.45 -19.45
CA LEU A 158 10.71 0.41 -19.95
C LEU A 158 11.02 -0.94 -20.61
N ASP A 159 10.59 -2.06 -20.02
CA ASP A 159 10.76 -3.39 -20.61
C ASP A 159 10.02 -3.50 -21.96
N GLU A 160 8.81 -2.95 -22.05
CA GLU A 160 8.03 -2.87 -23.30
C GLU A 160 8.73 -2.00 -24.36
N MET A 161 9.30 -0.85 -23.95
CA MET A 161 10.06 0.03 -24.84
C MET A 161 11.37 -0.62 -25.31
N MET A 162 12.08 -1.33 -24.44
CA MET A 162 13.32 -2.03 -24.80
C MET A 162 13.08 -3.29 -25.64
N ALA A 163 11.88 -3.86 -25.60
CA ALA A 163 11.46 -4.94 -26.49
C ALA A 163 11.12 -4.47 -27.91
N ASP A 164 10.86 -3.16 -28.09
CA ASP A 164 10.68 -2.56 -29.41
C ASP A 164 12.04 -2.39 -30.11
N GLU A 165 12.25 -3.18 -31.17
CA GLU A 165 13.46 -3.12 -31.98
C GLU A 165 13.67 -1.74 -32.64
N GLU A 166 12.60 -1.04 -33.00
CA GLU A 166 12.69 0.29 -33.62
C GLU A 166 13.18 1.33 -32.60
N PHE A 167 12.63 1.29 -31.39
CA PHE A 167 13.07 2.15 -30.28
C PHE A 167 14.53 1.88 -29.91
N THR A 168 14.90 0.60 -29.80
CA THR A 168 16.28 0.18 -29.49
C THR A 168 17.27 0.63 -30.58
N ARG A 169 16.90 0.51 -31.86
CA ARG A 169 17.71 1.01 -32.98
C ARG A 169 17.89 2.53 -32.96
N ARG A 170 16.87 3.29 -32.57
CA ARG A 170 16.97 4.76 -32.44
C ARG A 170 17.90 5.17 -31.29
N LEU A 171 17.94 4.41 -30.20
CA LEU A 171 18.86 4.62 -29.08
C LEU A 171 20.32 4.31 -29.42
N GLN A 172 20.57 3.28 -30.24
CA GLN A 172 21.93 2.90 -30.66
C GLN A 172 22.51 3.80 -31.76
N ARG A 173 21.69 4.63 -32.41
CA ARG A 173 22.22 5.59 -33.38
C ARG A 173 23.04 6.63 -32.63
N PRO A 174 24.34 6.81 -32.97
CA PRO A 174 25.09 7.92 -32.41
C PRO A 174 24.35 9.21 -32.73
N ILE A 175 24.01 9.99 -31.70
CA ILE A 175 23.57 11.36 -31.88
C ILE A 175 24.79 12.09 -32.43
N TYR A 176 24.88 12.21 -33.75
CA TYR A 176 25.83 13.15 -34.34
C TYR A 176 25.42 14.53 -33.83
N PRO A 177 26.26 15.23 -33.05
CA PRO A 177 25.98 16.61 -32.71
C PRO A 177 25.82 17.34 -34.04
N ASN A 178 24.68 17.98 -34.23
CA ASN A 178 24.41 18.77 -35.42
C ASN A 178 25.31 20.02 -35.35
N ILE A 179 26.59 19.87 -35.70
CA ILE A 179 27.54 20.97 -35.84
C ILE A 179 27.25 21.62 -37.19
N SER A 180 26.22 22.46 -37.22
CA SER A 180 26.06 23.45 -38.29
C SER A 180 25.18 24.59 -37.82
N TYR A 181 25.74 25.44 -36.96
CA TYR A 181 25.42 26.86 -37.01
C TYR A 181 26.71 27.60 -37.32
N PRO A 182 26.89 28.16 -38.53
CA PRO A 182 27.98 29.08 -38.76
C PRO A 182 27.73 30.31 -37.89
N ILE A 183 28.68 30.62 -37.02
CA ILE A 183 28.74 31.92 -36.35
C ILE A 183 29.08 32.93 -37.46
N PRO A 184 28.21 33.90 -37.79
CA PRO A 184 28.56 34.94 -38.74
C PRO A 184 29.71 35.79 -38.15
N VAL A 185 30.76 35.95 -38.96
CA VAL A 185 31.90 36.85 -38.71
C VAL A 185 31.46 38.30 -38.88
#